data_AF-A0A1V4FIX1-F1
#
_entry.id   AF-A0A1V4FIX1-F1
#
_cell.length_a   1.000
_cell.length_b   1.000
_cell.length_c   1.000
_cell.angle_alpha   90.00
_cell.angle_beta   90.00
_cell.angle_gamma   90.00
#
_symmetry.space_group_name_H-M   'P 1'
#
loop_
_entity.id
_entity.type
_entity.pdbx_description
1 polymer ?
#
loop_
_entity_poly.entity_id
_entity_poly.type
_entity_poly.pdbx_seq_one_letter_code
_entity_poly.pdbx_strand_id
1 'polypeptide(L)'
;MSKEEISLFDEQQFETTSKKFELKTVAEDDNLIKSKERVQHHGEVFTPKWMVRKMLAEPAIQEKLRDLHATFFEPSAGEGAFLKEILHQKLNYVDRISNKTTWKNNALWTLMSIYAIELLEDNLIKAKRSMMDVFINHYQAFMQKELSRNTDLYKSAKYVISVNIVQGNTLTFKNSAGKLIEFREWIPSGNKVKQNTFTYKSLFNNDDIDDIDANDGQLSLFGDIEDADIKASKPVQLTKVYEG
;
A
#
# COMPACT_ATOMS: atom_id res chain seq x y z
N MET A 1 46.55 48.97 -34.35
CA MET A 1 45.92 48.50 -33.09
C MET A 1 44.42 48.65 -33.21
N SER A 2 43.73 47.60 -33.63
CA SER A 2 42.27 47.45 -33.49
C SER A 2 42.06 46.20 -32.65
N LYS A 3 41.35 46.34 -31.53
CA LYS A 3 41.08 45.27 -30.57
C LYS A 3 40.10 44.28 -31.19
N GLU A 4 40.50 43.01 -31.25
CA GLU A 4 39.58 41.89 -31.47
C GLU A 4 38.80 41.67 -30.17
N GLU A 5 37.47 41.81 -30.22
CA GLU A 5 36.57 41.34 -29.18
C GLU A 5 36.45 39.82 -29.30
N ILE A 6 36.93 39.11 -28.29
CA ILE A 6 36.76 37.67 -28.14
C ILE A 6 35.32 37.44 -27.66
N SER A 7 34.49 36.82 -28.51
CA SER A 7 33.18 36.30 -28.12
C SER A 7 33.37 35.22 -27.06
N LEU A 8 32.89 35.49 -25.84
CA LEU A 8 33.11 34.68 -24.63
C LEU A 8 31.95 33.74 -24.30
N PHE A 9 31.05 33.51 -25.26
CA PHE A 9 29.92 32.61 -25.11
C PHE A 9 29.80 31.74 -26.36
N ASP A 10 30.53 30.63 -26.36
CA ASP A 10 30.11 29.48 -27.16
C ASP A 10 28.72 29.07 -26.66
N GLU A 11 27.73 29.11 -27.55
CA GLU A 11 26.42 28.51 -27.34
C GLU A 11 26.59 26.98 -27.24
N GLN A 12 27.04 26.50 -26.08
CA GLN A 12 26.85 25.11 -25.71
C GLN A 12 25.36 24.90 -25.52
N GLN A 13 24.73 24.31 -26.54
CA GLN A 13 23.44 23.66 -26.38
C GLN A 13 23.59 22.61 -25.27
N PHE A 14 23.11 22.94 -24.07
CA PHE A 14 22.91 21.98 -23.01
C PHE A 14 21.74 21.08 -23.43
N GLU A 15 22.04 20.01 -24.17
CA GLU A 15 21.15 18.87 -24.30
C GLU A 15 21.03 18.23 -22.91
N THR A 16 20.07 18.72 -22.12
CA THR A 16 19.61 17.99 -20.96
C THR A 16 18.83 16.79 -21.48
N THR A 17 19.50 15.64 -21.58
CA THR A 17 18.82 14.34 -21.65
C THR A 17 18.10 14.10 -20.33
N SER A 18 17.05 14.87 -20.05
CA SER A 18 16.22 14.67 -18.87
C SER A 18 15.38 13.42 -19.12
N LYS A 19 15.75 12.31 -18.48
CA LYS A 19 14.95 11.08 -18.46
C LYS A 19 13.56 11.42 -17.92
N LYS A 20 12.56 11.49 -18.81
CA LYS A 20 11.15 11.68 -18.45
C LYS A 20 10.62 10.40 -17.84
N PHE A 21 10.00 10.50 -16.67
CA PHE A 21 9.35 9.35 -16.04
C PHE A 21 7.87 9.36 -16.41
N GLU A 22 7.42 8.29 -17.05
CA GLU A 22 6.01 8.08 -17.39
C GLU A 22 5.46 6.90 -16.60
N LEU A 23 4.15 6.93 -16.34
CA LEU A 23 3.48 5.88 -15.59
C LEU A 23 3.49 4.60 -16.44
N LYS A 24 4.16 3.57 -15.95
CA LYS A 24 4.27 2.29 -16.66
C LYS A 24 2.98 1.50 -16.49
N THR A 25 2.53 0.87 -17.57
CA THR A 25 1.43 -0.10 -17.51
C THR A 25 1.87 -1.34 -16.74
N VAL A 26 1.02 -1.82 -15.82
CA VAL A 26 1.23 -3.11 -15.15
C VAL A 26 1.17 -4.21 -16.20
N ALA A 27 2.25 -5.00 -16.31
CA ALA A 27 2.37 -6.12 -17.23
C ALA A 27 1.23 -7.14 -17.01
N GLU A 28 0.75 -7.72 -18.11
CA GLU A 28 -0.31 -8.73 -18.09
C GLU A 28 0.33 -10.12 -18.03
N ASP A 29 -0.12 -10.95 -17.09
CA ASP A 29 0.19 -12.37 -17.07
C ASP A 29 -1.10 -13.11 -17.39
N ASP A 30 -1.14 -13.73 -18.57
CA ASP A 30 -2.31 -14.45 -19.07
C ASP A 30 -2.40 -15.87 -18.49
N ASN A 31 -1.37 -16.33 -17.76
CA ASN A 31 -1.44 -17.62 -17.07
C ASN A 31 -2.36 -17.49 -15.86
N LEU A 32 -3.49 -18.21 -15.91
CA LEU A 32 -4.48 -18.23 -14.81
C LEU A 32 -4.13 -19.21 -13.69
N ILE A 33 -3.15 -20.10 -13.92
CA ILE A 33 -2.69 -21.07 -12.94
C ILE A 33 -1.17 -21.22 -13.03
N LYS A 34 -0.53 -21.41 -11.88
CA LYS A 34 0.92 -21.68 -11.79
C LYS A 34 1.23 -23.16 -11.98
N SER A 35 0.45 -24.04 -11.33
CA SER A 35 0.51 -25.48 -11.54
C SER A 35 -0.79 -26.16 -11.09
N LYS A 36 -1.09 -27.34 -11.63
CA LYS A 36 -2.23 -28.16 -11.18
C LYS A 36 -2.10 -28.57 -9.71
N GLU A 37 -0.88 -28.82 -9.25
CA GLU A 37 -0.60 -29.19 -7.87
C GLU A 37 -1.00 -28.09 -6.89
N ARG A 38 -0.69 -26.82 -7.19
CA ARG A 38 -1.06 -25.68 -6.34
C ARG A 38 -2.57 -25.42 -6.36
N VAL A 39 -3.23 -25.64 -7.49
CA VAL A 39 -4.70 -25.62 -7.55
C VAL A 39 -5.28 -26.67 -6.60
N GLN A 40 -4.76 -27.89 -6.64
CA GLN A 40 -5.29 -29.00 -5.83
C GLN A 40 -5.01 -28.85 -4.33
N HIS A 41 -3.80 -28.43 -3.95
CA HIS A 41 -3.39 -28.39 -2.54
C HIS A 41 -3.66 -27.05 -1.85
N HIS A 42 -3.74 -25.95 -2.61
CA HIS A 42 -3.86 -24.60 -2.07
C HIS A 42 -5.03 -23.79 -2.65
N GLY A 43 -5.75 -24.33 -3.65
CA GLY A 43 -6.80 -23.57 -4.33
C GLY A 43 -6.27 -22.37 -5.13
N GLU A 44 -4.97 -22.34 -5.46
CA GLU A 44 -4.37 -21.17 -6.09
C GLU A 44 -4.82 -21.01 -7.54
N VAL A 45 -5.49 -19.90 -7.83
CA VAL A 45 -5.85 -19.42 -9.16
C VAL A 45 -5.58 -17.93 -9.26
N PHE A 46 -5.20 -17.45 -10.44
CA PHE A 46 -4.96 -16.03 -10.67
C PHE A 46 -6.18 -15.36 -11.26
N THR A 47 -6.59 -14.25 -10.63
CA THR A 47 -7.68 -13.42 -11.13
C THR A 47 -7.15 -12.57 -12.29
N PRO A 48 -7.72 -12.67 -13.51
CA PRO A 48 -7.25 -11.90 -14.64
C PRO A 48 -7.54 -10.41 -14.44
N LYS A 49 -6.66 -9.56 -14.96
CA LYS A 49 -6.69 -8.11 -14.77
C LYS A 49 -8.01 -7.47 -15.20
N TRP A 50 -8.62 -7.94 -16.28
CA TRP A 50 -9.93 -7.44 -16.73
C TRP A 50 -11.04 -7.73 -15.69
N MET A 51 -10.97 -8.87 -14.99
CA MET A 51 -11.93 -9.23 -13.96
C MET A 51 -11.73 -8.36 -12.72
N VAL A 52 -10.47 -8.16 -12.29
CA VAL A 52 -10.15 -7.22 -11.19
C VAL A 52 -10.72 -5.84 -11.48
N ARG A 53 -10.47 -5.31 -12.68
CA ARG A 53 -11.00 -4.00 -13.11
C ARG A 53 -12.51 -3.96 -13.14
N LYS A 54 -13.16 -5.03 -13.63
CA LYS A 54 -14.62 -5.13 -13.66
C LYS A 54 -15.21 -5.12 -12.24
N MET A 55 -14.60 -5.86 -11.31
CA MET A 55 -15.04 -5.88 -9.92
C MET A 55 -14.86 -4.51 -9.24
N LEU A 56 -13.71 -3.86 -9.46
CA LEU A 56 -13.46 -2.53 -8.92
C LEU A 56 -14.30 -1.41 -9.58
N ALA A 57 -14.93 -1.67 -10.73
CA ALA A 57 -15.75 -0.67 -11.43
C ALA A 57 -17.12 -0.40 -10.77
N GLU A 58 -17.51 -1.19 -9.77
CA GLU A 58 -18.73 -0.96 -8.98
C GLU A 58 -18.73 0.48 -8.38
N PRO A 59 -19.80 1.27 -8.56
CA PRO A 59 -19.81 2.69 -8.15
C PRO A 59 -19.44 2.93 -6.69
N ALA A 60 -19.97 2.13 -5.76
CA ALA A 60 -19.66 2.25 -4.33
C ALA A 60 -18.16 2.00 -4.04
N ILE A 61 -17.51 1.12 -4.81
CA ILE A 61 -16.07 0.86 -4.70
C ILE A 61 -15.28 2.03 -5.29
N GLN A 62 -15.71 2.57 -6.42
CA GLN A 62 -15.08 3.72 -7.06
C GLN A 62 -15.09 4.97 -6.16
N GLU A 63 -16.13 5.17 -5.35
CA GLU A 63 -16.17 6.22 -4.34
C GLU A 63 -15.09 6.01 -3.27
N LYS A 64 -14.96 4.78 -2.73
CA LYS A 64 -13.92 4.43 -1.74
C LYS A 64 -12.49 4.50 -2.31
N LEU A 65 -12.30 4.26 -3.60
CA LEU A 65 -11.01 4.45 -4.27
C LEU A 65 -10.59 5.93 -4.37
N ARG A 66 -11.53 6.88 -4.23
CA ARG A 66 -11.29 8.33 -4.21
C ARG A 66 -11.25 8.92 -2.80
N ASP A 67 -11.28 8.07 -1.78
CA ASP A 67 -11.09 8.47 -0.38
C ASP A 67 -9.74 7.93 0.09
N LEU A 68 -8.85 8.81 0.57
CA LEU A 68 -7.51 8.43 1.02
C LEU A 68 -7.53 7.50 2.23
N HIS A 69 -8.56 7.57 3.06
CA HIS A 69 -8.66 6.84 4.33
C HIS A 69 -9.60 5.63 4.24
N ALA A 70 -10.43 5.53 3.20
CA ALA A 70 -11.24 4.35 2.96
C ALA A 70 -10.37 3.10 2.80
N THR A 71 -10.64 2.12 3.66
CA THR A 71 -9.82 0.91 3.77
C THR A 71 -10.29 -0.22 2.86
N PHE A 72 -9.33 -0.97 2.33
CA PHE A 72 -9.54 -2.17 1.54
C PHE A 72 -8.86 -3.34 2.24
N PHE A 73 -9.56 -4.47 2.31
CA PHE A 73 -9.03 -5.69 2.91
C PHE A 73 -9.20 -6.88 1.97
N GLU A 74 -8.10 -7.56 1.68
CA GLU A 74 -8.06 -8.76 0.84
C GLU A 74 -7.59 -9.99 1.66
N PRO A 75 -8.49 -10.92 2.04
CA PRO A 75 -8.16 -12.05 2.91
C PRO A 75 -7.40 -13.19 2.21
N SER A 76 -7.21 -13.15 0.88
CA SER A 76 -6.44 -14.16 0.13
C SER A 76 -5.73 -13.52 -1.06
N ALA A 77 -4.73 -12.68 -0.77
CA ALA A 77 -4.18 -11.76 -1.76
C ALA A 77 -3.47 -12.42 -2.95
N GLY A 78 -3.02 -13.67 -2.84
CA GLY A 78 -2.20 -14.33 -3.85
C GLY A 78 -0.99 -13.48 -4.22
N GLU A 79 -0.71 -13.34 -5.51
CA GLU A 79 0.36 -12.47 -6.02
C GLU A 79 -0.04 -10.96 -6.08
N GLY A 80 -1.16 -10.58 -5.43
CA GLY A 80 -1.57 -9.19 -5.23
C GLY A 80 -2.27 -8.54 -6.42
N ALA A 81 -3.07 -9.29 -7.18
CA ALA A 81 -3.79 -8.76 -8.35
C ALA A 81 -4.70 -7.57 -7.98
N PHE A 82 -5.53 -7.72 -6.95
CA PHE A 82 -6.36 -6.64 -6.42
C PHE A 82 -5.52 -5.54 -5.77
N LEU A 83 -4.52 -5.89 -4.96
CA LEU A 83 -3.68 -4.92 -4.25
C LEU A 83 -2.98 -3.94 -5.20
N LYS A 84 -2.43 -4.44 -6.31
CA LYS A 84 -1.83 -3.62 -7.37
C LYS A 84 -2.83 -2.63 -7.95
N GLU A 85 -4.00 -3.12 -8.35
CA GLU A 85 -4.99 -2.31 -9.05
C GLU A 85 -5.66 -1.29 -8.11
N ILE A 86 -5.97 -1.67 -6.87
CA ILE A 86 -6.47 -0.76 -5.82
C ILE A 86 -5.45 0.35 -5.57
N LEU A 87 -4.19 0.00 -5.30
CA LEU A 87 -3.14 0.99 -5.05
C LEU A 87 -2.94 1.91 -6.25
N HIS A 88 -2.94 1.37 -7.47
CA HIS A 88 -2.82 2.15 -8.70
C HIS A 88 -3.97 3.14 -8.87
N GLN A 89 -5.22 2.71 -8.68
CA GLN A 89 -6.39 3.60 -8.81
C GLN A 89 -6.42 4.68 -7.71
N LYS A 90 -6.08 4.33 -6.46
CA LYS A 90 -5.98 5.33 -5.39
C LYS A 90 -4.83 6.31 -5.64
N LEU A 91 -3.67 5.87 -6.11
CA LEU A 91 -2.56 6.77 -6.46
C LEU A 91 -2.87 7.64 -7.69
N ASN A 92 -3.63 7.14 -8.67
CA ASN A 92 -4.15 7.98 -9.76
C ASN A 92 -5.03 9.13 -9.24
N TYR A 93 -5.77 8.91 -8.15
CA TYR A 93 -6.51 9.98 -7.48
C TYR A 93 -5.57 10.94 -6.75
N VAL A 94 -4.59 10.43 -5.99
CA VAL A 94 -3.54 11.24 -5.34
C VAL A 94 -2.81 12.14 -6.34
N ASP A 95 -2.42 11.60 -7.50
CA ASP A 95 -1.75 12.34 -8.57
C ASP A 95 -2.57 13.54 -9.08
N ARG A 96 -3.90 13.50 -8.99
CA ARG A 96 -4.80 14.58 -9.43
C ARG A 96 -5.02 15.65 -8.36
N ILE A 97 -5.07 15.25 -7.08
CA ILE A 97 -5.43 16.16 -5.98
C ILE A 97 -4.22 16.78 -5.28
N SER A 98 -3.03 16.23 -5.49
CA SER A 98 -1.81 16.65 -4.79
C SER A 98 -0.93 17.58 -5.62
N ASN A 99 -0.06 18.28 -4.90
CA ASN A 99 1.11 18.96 -5.43
C ASN A 99 2.40 18.29 -4.89
N LYS A 100 3.58 18.78 -5.30
CA LYS A 100 4.88 18.19 -4.91
C LYS A 100 5.13 18.12 -3.39
N THR A 101 4.49 18.97 -2.59
CA THR A 101 4.65 18.97 -1.12
C THR A 101 3.68 18.02 -0.43
N THR A 102 2.45 17.89 -0.93
CA THR A 102 1.38 17.08 -0.31
C THR A 102 1.35 15.62 -0.78
N TRP A 103 1.85 15.34 -1.98
CA TRP A 103 1.77 14.01 -2.62
C TRP A 103 2.29 12.88 -1.73
N LYS A 104 3.43 13.08 -1.05
CA LYS A 104 4.05 12.05 -0.22
C LYS A 104 3.15 11.60 0.94
N ASN A 105 2.48 12.54 1.59
CA ASN A 105 1.59 12.23 2.70
C ASN A 105 0.32 11.55 2.21
N ASN A 106 -0.29 12.06 1.13
CA ASN A 106 -1.49 11.47 0.54
C ASN A 106 -1.23 10.05 0.00
N ALA A 107 -0.07 9.81 -0.60
CA ALA A 107 0.35 8.50 -1.08
C ALA A 107 0.59 7.51 0.07
N LEU A 108 1.16 7.96 1.19
CA LEU A 108 1.32 7.12 2.39
C LEU A 108 -0.03 6.78 3.04
N TRP A 109 -0.96 7.74 3.13
CA TRP A 109 -2.32 7.46 3.61
C TRP A 109 -3.04 6.41 2.77
N THR A 110 -2.95 6.55 1.44
CA THR A 110 -3.47 5.55 0.50
C THR A 110 -2.87 4.16 0.73
N LEU A 111 -1.57 4.07 1.04
CA LEU A 111 -0.91 2.80 1.28
C LEU A 111 -1.29 2.20 2.64
N MET A 112 -1.43 3.05 3.66
CA MET A 112 -1.90 2.69 5.00
C MET A 112 -3.33 2.15 5.00
N SER A 113 -4.15 2.54 4.02
CA SER A 113 -5.55 2.09 3.91
C SER A 113 -5.71 0.74 3.20
N ILE A 114 -4.65 0.01 2.86
CA ILE A 114 -4.74 -1.27 2.15
C ILE A 114 -4.16 -2.37 3.03
N TYR A 115 -4.96 -3.41 3.28
CA TYR A 115 -4.66 -4.55 4.14
C TYR A 115 -4.84 -5.86 3.39
N ALA A 116 -4.03 -6.86 3.72
CA ALA A 116 -4.18 -8.19 3.13
C ALA A 116 -3.56 -9.30 3.96
N ILE A 117 -4.11 -10.50 3.77
CA ILE A 117 -3.57 -11.77 4.25
C ILE A 117 -3.27 -12.64 3.03
N GLU A 118 -2.14 -13.33 3.07
CA GLU A 118 -1.82 -14.37 2.11
C GLU A 118 -1.22 -15.58 2.83
N LEU A 119 -1.65 -16.78 2.43
CA LEU A 119 -1.21 -18.02 3.05
C LEU A 119 0.22 -18.39 2.62
N LEU A 120 0.53 -18.28 1.33
CA LEU A 120 1.79 -18.75 0.75
C LEU A 120 2.84 -17.63 0.73
N GLU A 121 3.96 -17.85 1.41
CA GLU A 121 5.02 -16.84 1.56
C GLU A 121 5.59 -16.37 0.21
N ASP A 122 5.68 -17.26 -0.78
CA ASP A 122 6.19 -16.90 -2.10
C ASP A 122 5.27 -15.92 -2.85
N ASN A 123 3.95 -16.11 -2.72
CA ASN A 123 2.94 -15.19 -3.22
C ASN A 123 2.99 -13.85 -2.48
N LEU A 124 3.07 -13.88 -1.15
CA LEU A 124 3.16 -12.69 -0.32
C LEU A 124 4.35 -11.81 -0.71
N ILE A 125 5.52 -12.41 -0.92
CA ILE A 125 6.72 -11.68 -1.37
C ILE A 125 6.48 -11.00 -2.72
N LYS A 126 5.82 -11.67 -3.67
CA LYS A 126 5.47 -11.09 -4.98
C LYS A 126 4.45 -9.97 -4.88
N ALA A 127 3.43 -10.12 -4.02
CA ALA A 127 2.43 -9.09 -3.75
C ALA A 127 3.08 -7.83 -3.18
N LYS A 128 3.93 -7.96 -2.15
CA LYS A 128 4.65 -6.84 -1.52
C LYS A 128 5.56 -6.10 -2.50
N ARG A 129 6.33 -6.85 -3.32
CA ARG A 129 7.18 -6.28 -4.36
C ARG A 129 6.36 -5.50 -5.39
N SER A 130 5.27 -6.10 -5.86
CA SER A 130 4.37 -5.48 -6.82
C SER A 130 3.75 -4.18 -6.31
N MET A 131 3.30 -4.13 -5.06
CA MET A 131 2.80 -2.89 -4.45
C MET A 131 3.88 -1.82 -4.38
N MET A 132 5.11 -2.20 -4.01
CA MET A 132 6.24 -1.27 -3.97
C MET A 132 6.57 -0.73 -5.36
N ASP A 133 6.52 -1.57 -6.39
CA ASP A 133 6.75 -1.17 -7.78
C ASP A 133 5.69 -0.17 -8.27
N VAL A 134 4.41 -0.39 -7.95
CA VAL A 134 3.33 0.57 -8.24
C VAL A 134 3.60 1.90 -7.55
N PHE A 135 3.91 1.89 -6.25
CA PHE A 135 4.21 3.10 -5.49
C PHE A 135 5.40 3.89 -6.08
N ILE A 136 6.49 3.18 -6.39
CA ILE A 136 7.69 3.76 -7.02
C ILE A 136 7.36 4.37 -8.38
N ASN A 137 6.61 3.66 -9.22
CA ASN A 137 6.24 4.13 -10.56
C ASN A 137 5.45 5.44 -10.50
N HIS A 138 4.46 5.55 -9.61
CA HIS A 138 3.70 6.79 -9.42
C HIS A 138 4.58 7.93 -8.88
N TYR A 139 5.39 7.66 -7.85
CA TYR A 139 6.31 8.68 -7.32
C TYR A 139 7.22 9.22 -8.42
N GLN A 140 7.82 8.34 -9.22
CA GLN A 140 8.77 8.73 -10.26
C GLN A 140 8.08 9.55 -11.35
N ALA A 141 6.90 9.13 -11.80
CA ALA A 141 6.10 9.85 -12.79
C ALA A 141 5.64 11.22 -12.27
N PHE A 142 5.24 11.31 -10.99
CA PHE A 142 4.76 12.57 -10.43
C PHE A 142 5.90 13.55 -10.10
N MET A 143 6.98 13.06 -9.47
CA MET A 143 8.09 13.89 -9.02
C MET A 143 9.15 14.15 -10.10
N GLN A 144 9.12 13.39 -11.20
CA GLN A 144 10.14 13.37 -12.24
C GLN A 144 11.54 13.10 -11.68
N LYS A 145 11.64 12.18 -10.71
CA LYS A 145 12.87 11.82 -10.01
C LYS A 145 12.82 10.38 -9.49
N GLU A 146 13.94 9.67 -9.52
CA GLU A 146 14.06 8.33 -8.93
C GLU A 146 13.84 8.34 -7.41
N LEU A 147 13.11 7.34 -6.91
CA LEU A 147 12.92 7.13 -5.47
C LEU A 147 14.08 6.30 -4.92
N SER A 148 15.01 6.96 -4.22
CA SER A 148 16.13 6.25 -3.58
C SER A 148 15.65 5.43 -2.37
N ARG A 149 16.20 4.21 -2.25
CA ARG A 149 15.94 3.27 -1.14
C ARG A 149 16.32 3.82 0.23
N ASN A 150 17.21 4.82 0.27
CA ASN A 150 17.69 5.43 1.51
C ASN A 150 16.77 6.54 2.03
N THR A 151 15.76 6.95 1.25
CA THR A 151 14.82 8.00 1.65
C THR A 151 13.82 7.51 2.69
N ASP A 152 13.43 8.41 3.58
CA ASP A 152 12.41 8.20 4.61
C ASP A 152 11.07 7.75 4.00
N LEU A 153 10.71 8.30 2.83
CA LEU A 153 9.51 7.90 2.09
C LEU A 153 9.56 6.42 1.66
N TYR A 154 10.67 5.98 1.08
CA TYR A 154 10.84 4.58 0.65
C TYR A 154 10.75 3.63 1.86
N LYS A 155 11.47 3.95 2.94
CA LYS A 155 11.48 3.15 4.16
C LYS A 155 10.09 3.06 4.79
N SER A 156 9.37 4.17 4.84
CA SER A 156 7.99 4.23 5.32
C SER A 156 7.03 3.41 4.47
N ALA A 157 7.07 3.57 3.14
CA ALA A 157 6.22 2.79 2.24
C ALA A 157 6.49 1.28 2.38
N LYS A 158 7.77 0.89 2.43
CA LYS A 158 8.17 -0.50 2.67
C LYS A 158 7.68 -1.02 4.03
N TYR A 159 7.78 -0.22 5.08
CA TYR A 159 7.32 -0.57 6.41
C TYR A 159 5.80 -0.79 6.43
N VAL A 160 5.02 0.17 5.92
CA VAL A 160 3.56 0.06 5.83
C VAL A 160 3.15 -1.20 5.07
N ILE A 161 3.73 -1.46 3.90
CA ILE A 161 3.46 -2.70 3.14
C ILE A 161 3.83 -3.95 3.98
N SER A 162 4.89 -3.90 4.76
CA SER A 162 5.33 -5.07 5.53
C SER A 162 4.40 -5.42 6.68
N VAL A 163 3.75 -4.43 7.30
CA VAL A 163 2.86 -4.60 8.47
C VAL A 163 1.37 -4.67 8.10
N ASN A 164 0.99 -4.19 6.91
CA ASN A 164 -0.39 -4.27 6.43
C ASN A 164 -0.66 -5.49 5.54
N ILE A 165 0.37 -6.02 4.88
CA ILE A 165 0.26 -7.18 4.00
C ILE A 165 1.00 -8.32 4.69
N VAL A 166 0.29 -9.27 5.27
CA VAL A 166 0.88 -10.21 6.23
C VAL A 166 0.65 -11.67 5.82
N GLN A 167 1.55 -12.54 6.28
CA GLN A 167 1.39 -13.97 6.08
C GLN A 167 0.38 -14.51 7.11
N GLY A 168 -0.57 -15.32 6.66
CA GLY A 168 -1.42 -16.05 7.58
C GLY A 168 -2.51 -16.87 6.92
N ASN A 169 -3.17 -17.66 7.75
CA ASN A 169 -4.35 -18.42 7.39
C ASN A 169 -5.58 -17.72 7.98
N THR A 170 -6.42 -17.19 7.10
CA THR A 170 -7.64 -16.46 7.49
C THR A 170 -8.69 -17.33 8.14
N LEU A 171 -8.70 -18.63 7.88
CA LEU A 171 -9.64 -19.57 8.51
C LEU A 171 -9.26 -19.89 9.97
N THR A 172 -7.96 -19.85 10.29
CA THR A 172 -7.45 -20.15 11.64
C THR A 172 -7.01 -18.92 12.42
N PHE A 173 -7.08 -17.74 11.80
CA PHE A 173 -6.60 -16.45 12.32
C PHE A 173 -5.11 -16.42 12.67
N LYS A 174 -4.32 -17.39 12.20
CA LYS A 174 -2.93 -17.60 12.63
C LYS A 174 -1.92 -17.51 11.50
N ASN A 175 -0.74 -17.01 11.82
CA ASN A 175 0.43 -17.05 10.93
C ASN A 175 1.14 -18.42 11.00
N SER A 176 2.19 -18.58 10.19
CA SER A 176 3.03 -19.78 10.12
C SER A 176 3.74 -20.12 11.44
N ALA A 177 3.90 -19.17 12.35
CA ALA A 177 4.43 -19.38 13.69
C ALA A 177 3.33 -19.77 14.72
N GLY A 178 2.08 -19.94 14.29
CA GLY A 178 0.95 -20.30 15.14
C GLY A 178 0.40 -19.15 15.99
N LYS A 179 0.88 -17.91 15.79
CA LYS A 179 0.42 -16.70 16.49
C LYS A 179 -0.76 -16.07 15.76
N LEU A 180 -1.61 -15.34 16.47
CA LEU A 180 -2.66 -14.55 15.84
C LEU A 180 -2.07 -13.57 14.82
N ILE A 181 -2.79 -13.38 13.72
CA ILE A 181 -2.44 -12.42 12.67
C ILE A 181 -2.68 -11.03 13.24
N GLU A 182 -1.65 -10.19 13.24
CA GLU A 182 -1.70 -8.82 13.76
C GLU A 182 -1.59 -7.81 12.62
N PHE A 183 -2.29 -6.69 12.77
CA PHE A 183 -2.24 -5.54 11.87
C PHE A 183 -1.91 -4.26 12.62
N ARG A 184 -1.59 -3.21 11.85
CA ARG A 184 -1.48 -1.84 12.34
C ARG A 184 -2.66 -1.01 11.88
N GLU A 185 -3.39 -0.41 12.81
CA GLU A 185 -4.34 0.65 12.53
C GLU A 185 -3.58 1.99 12.48
N TRP A 186 -3.91 2.83 11.50
CA TRP A 186 -3.24 4.10 11.25
C TRP A 186 -4.19 5.27 11.53
N ILE A 187 -3.98 5.96 12.65
CA ILE A 187 -4.88 7.01 13.12
C ILE A 187 -4.27 8.39 12.86
N PRO A 188 -4.95 9.28 12.09
CA PRO A 188 -4.50 10.66 11.91
C PRO A 188 -4.38 11.40 13.25
N SER A 189 -3.26 12.09 13.45
CA SER A 189 -3.02 12.94 14.63
C SER A 189 -2.39 14.25 14.19
N GLY A 190 -3.21 15.18 13.68
CA GLY A 190 -2.74 16.40 13.04
C GLY A 190 -1.93 16.08 11.78
N ASN A 191 -0.67 16.51 11.73
CA ASN A 191 0.26 16.18 10.63
C ASN A 191 1.07 14.89 10.88
N LYS A 192 0.77 14.17 11.96
CA LYS A 192 1.41 12.91 12.37
C LYS A 192 0.42 11.76 12.27
N VAL A 193 0.93 10.55 12.49
CA VAL A 193 0.15 9.31 12.57
C VAL A 193 0.45 8.61 13.89
N LYS A 194 -0.60 8.12 14.54
CA LYS A 194 -0.50 7.14 15.63
C LYS A 194 -0.74 5.76 15.05
N GLN A 195 -0.09 4.75 15.62
CA GLN A 195 -0.32 3.36 15.26
C GLN A 195 -0.84 2.57 16.46
N ASN A 196 -1.92 1.83 16.24
CA ASN A 196 -2.45 0.84 17.16
C ASN A 196 -2.27 -0.55 16.57
N THR A 197 -2.27 -1.57 17.43
CA THR A 197 -2.21 -2.97 16.99
C THR A 197 -3.54 -3.62 17.28
N PHE A 198 -4.03 -4.41 16.34
CA PHE A 198 -5.21 -5.25 16.55
C PHE A 198 -4.98 -6.61 15.89
N THR A 199 -5.73 -7.62 16.33
CA THR A 199 -5.65 -8.95 15.72
C THR A 199 -6.72 -9.09 14.64
N TYR A 200 -6.45 -9.89 13.60
CA TYR A 200 -7.48 -10.21 12.61
C TYR A 200 -8.70 -10.90 13.27
N LYS A 201 -8.48 -11.63 14.36
CA LYS A 201 -9.54 -12.33 15.11
C LYS A 201 -10.50 -11.35 15.79
N SER A 202 -10.00 -10.23 16.33
CA SER A 202 -10.83 -9.24 17.04
C SER A 202 -11.88 -8.56 16.15
N LEU A 203 -11.77 -8.70 14.82
CA LEU A 203 -12.77 -8.18 13.86
C LEU A 203 -14.08 -8.96 13.84
N PHE A 204 -14.13 -10.15 14.44
CA PHE A 204 -15.27 -11.06 14.39
C PHE A 204 -15.88 -11.38 15.75
N ASN A 205 -15.19 -11.05 16.85
CA ASN A 205 -15.56 -11.45 18.19
C ASN A 205 -15.90 -10.24 19.06
N ASN A 206 -17.11 -10.22 19.63
CA ASN A 206 -17.49 -9.31 20.71
C ASN A 206 -17.36 -9.95 22.12
N ASP A 207 -17.08 -11.26 22.25
CA ASP A 207 -17.35 -12.01 23.51
C ASP A 207 -16.26 -13.03 23.96
N ASP A 208 -15.06 -13.06 23.38
CA ASP A 208 -14.01 -14.00 23.85
C ASP A 208 -13.11 -13.33 24.91
N ILE A 209 -13.17 -13.85 26.15
CA ILE A 209 -12.50 -13.38 27.38
C ILE A 209 -10.95 -13.29 27.29
N ASP A 210 -10.33 -13.89 26.27
CA ASP A 210 -8.88 -13.87 26.04
C ASP A 210 -8.41 -12.75 25.07
N ASP A 211 -9.33 -11.94 24.52
CA ASP A 211 -9.03 -10.80 23.63
C ASP A 211 -9.38 -9.49 24.37
N ILE A 212 -8.37 -8.67 24.68
CA ILE A 212 -8.53 -7.49 25.56
C ILE A 212 -9.31 -6.33 24.90
N ASP A 213 -9.60 -6.39 23.59
CA ASP A 213 -10.13 -5.24 22.82
C ASP A 213 -11.37 -5.56 21.94
N ALA A 214 -12.26 -6.46 22.37
CA ALA A 214 -13.49 -6.75 21.65
C ALA A 214 -14.60 -5.71 21.97
N ASN A 215 -15.01 -4.90 20.99
CA ASN A 215 -16.11 -3.93 21.15
C ASN A 215 -17.35 -4.31 20.32
N ASP A 216 -18.51 -3.94 20.84
CA ASP A 216 -19.81 -4.51 20.50
C ASP A 216 -20.39 -3.95 19.17
N GLY A 217 -20.37 -4.76 18.12
CA GLY A 217 -21.45 -4.78 17.12
C GLY A 217 -21.15 -4.17 15.74
N GLN A 218 -21.47 -4.98 14.72
CA GLN A 218 -21.65 -4.62 13.30
C GLN A 218 -20.40 -4.14 12.54
N LEU A 219 -19.71 -5.07 11.85
CA LEU A 219 -18.90 -4.97 10.58
C LEU A 219 -18.07 -3.71 10.27
N SER A 220 -17.98 -2.74 11.16
CA SER A 220 -17.11 -1.58 11.01
C SER A 220 -15.77 -1.99 11.54
N LEU A 221 -14.87 -2.28 10.60
CA LEU A 221 -13.44 -2.50 10.84
C LEU A 221 -12.82 -1.40 11.74
N PHE A 222 -13.48 -0.23 11.85
CA PHE A 222 -13.05 0.94 12.62
C PHE A 222 -14.23 1.73 13.22
N GLY A 223 -15.23 1.06 13.80
CA GLY A 223 -16.24 1.75 14.61
C GLY A 223 -15.57 2.49 15.78
N ASP A 224 -16.14 3.62 16.22
CA ASP A 224 -15.55 4.48 17.27
C ASP A 224 -15.14 3.66 18.50
N ILE A 225 -13.83 3.40 18.62
CA ILE A 225 -13.24 2.68 19.76
C ILE A 225 -13.18 3.68 20.92
N GLU A 226 -14.28 3.79 21.65
CA GLU A 226 -14.25 4.35 23.01
C GLU A 226 -13.79 3.26 23.99
N ASP A 227 -12.67 3.54 24.64
CA ASP A 227 -12.17 2.90 25.87
C ASP A 227 -11.91 1.37 25.86
N ALA A 228 -10.93 0.94 25.06
CA ALA A 228 -10.13 -0.24 25.37
C ALA A 228 -8.66 0.17 25.55
N ASP A 229 -7.94 -0.50 26.46
CA ASP A 229 -6.64 -0.13 27.05
C ASP A 229 -5.47 -0.34 26.05
N ILE A 230 -5.62 0.26 24.87
CA ILE A 230 -4.68 0.20 23.75
C ILE A 230 -3.47 1.05 24.13
N LYS A 231 -2.29 0.41 24.23
CA LYS A 231 -1.00 1.12 24.32
C LYS A 231 -0.74 1.90 23.02
N ALA A 232 -1.40 3.05 22.89
CA ALA A 232 -1.26 3.92 21.74
C ALA A 232 0.20 4.39 21.62
N SER A 233 0.80 4.17 20.45
CA SER A 233 2.15 4.66 20.21
C SER A 233 2.20 6.19 20.17
N LYS A 234 3.38 6.76 20.45
CA LYS A 234 3.57 8.21 20.33
C LYS A 234 3.40 8.62 18.85
N PRO A 235 2.71 9.74 18.55
CA PRO A 235 2.57 10.19 17.17
C PRO A 235 3.92 10.39 16.47
N VAL A 236 4.10 9.76 15.31
CA VAL A 236 5.29 9.88 14.45
C VAL A 236 4.96 10.59 13.14
N GLN A 237 5.97 11.15 12.49
CA GLN A 237 5.78 11.73 11.16
C GLN A 237 5.45 10.62 10.16
N LEU A 238 4.50 10.85 9.26
CA LEU A 238 4.07 9.84 8.26
C LEU A 238 5.27 9.31 7.46
N THR A 239 6.16 10.20 7.03
CA THR A 239 7.35 9.82 6.28
C THR A 239 8.42 9.13 7.12
N LYS A 240 8.26 9.02 8.44
CA LYS A 240 9.20 8.36 9.36
C LYS A 240 8.55 7.26 10.19
N VAL A 241 7.45 6.71 9.69
CA VAL A 241 6.65 5.74 10.44
C VAL A 241 7.38 4.42 10.73
N TYR A 242 8.44 4.13 9.97
CA TYR A 242 9.33 2.98 10.21
C TYR A 242 10.19 3.11 11.48
N GLU A 243 10.25 4.29 12.11
CA GLU A 243 11.02 4.55 13.33
C GLU A 243 10.20 4.32 14.62
N GLY A 244 8.88 4.17 14.49
CA GLY A 244 7.93 4.14 15.61
C GLY A 244 7.45 2.76 16.04
#